data_AF-A0A9P7TYK4-F1
#
_entry.id   AF-A0A9P7TYK4-F1
#
_cell.length_a   1.000
_cell.length_b   1.000
_cell.length_c   1.000
_cell.angle_alpha   90.00
_cell.angle_beta   90.00
_cell.angle_gamma   90.00
#
_symmetry.space_group_name_H-M   'P 1'
#
loop_
_entity.id
_entity.type
_entity.pdbx_description
1 polymer ?
#
loop_
_entity_poly.entity_id
_entity_poly.type
_entity_poly.pdbx_seq_one_letter_code
_entity_poly.pdbx_strand_id
1 'polypeptide(L)'
;MRKLNCAVQALSKSCHWLVATRTRRRWVVRIAIIAVLCPLFLQWFLAYIVGSDARLLPPELLTAKNLLVVTAHPDDECLFFSPSIIGVLDRNKNIKGGLVVMSTGNNYGLGELRKKELLGSCAALGIDTTRCVALDHPDLQDNPKVWWDENKIKPILKEYIEKWDIDAIITFDDGGVSGHINHRAVSSAVNQYVKENVKAPASYMVVSVALPRKYTFLLDLPLTALSFLWRILAAVFFPSSSADPKYSTRALVANTWQRYTITRRAFASHGSQYTWDRHLYMVISRYVWFNDLQKVVVNEVK
;
A
#
# COMPACT_ATOMS: atom_id res chain seq x y z
N MET A 1 -42.30 -43.76 -39.89
CA MET A 1 -41.69 -42.42 -40.05
C MET A 1 -41.73 -41.53 -38.80
N ARG A 2 -42.87 -41.31 -38.11
CA ARG A 2 -42.93 -40.43 -36.92
C ARG A 2 -42.00 -40.80 -35.74
N LYS A 3 -41.85 -42.10 -35.42
CA LYS A 3 -40.97 -42.56 -34.31
C LYS A 3 -39.47 -42.33 -34.59
N LEU A 4 -39.03 -42.44 -35.85
CA LEU A 4 -37.64 -42.15 -36.24
C LEU A 4 -37.31 -40.66 -36.07
N ASN A 5 -38.23 -39.76 -36.42
CA ASN A 5 -38.04 -38.32 -36.29
C ASN A 5 -37.88 -37.87 -34.82
N CYS A 6 -38.59 -38.48 -33.87
CA CYS A 6 -38.43 -38.17 -32.45
C CYS A 6 -37.05 -38.59 -31.90
N ALA A 7 -36.55 -39.78 -32.28
CA ALA A 7 -35.24 -40.26 -31.84
C ALA A 7 -34.09 -39.40 -32.40
N VAL A 8 -34.17 -39.01 -33.67
CA VAL A 8 -33.18 -38.13 -34.31
C VAL A 8 -33.21 -36.72 -33.69
N GLN A 9 -34.39 -36.18 -33.37
CA GLN A 9 -34.50 -34.89 -32.66
C GLN A 9 -33.97 -34.97 -31.22
N ALA A 10 -34.18 -36.06 -30.50
CA ALA A 10 -33.65 -36.26 -29.15
C ALA A 10 -32.12 -36.40 -29.13
N LEU A 11 -31.56 -37.15 -30.08
CA LEU A 11 -30.10 -37.28 -30.27
C LEU A 11 -29.46 -35.96 -30.70
N SER A 12 -30.09 -35.21 -31.62
CA SER A 12 -29.64 -33.87 -32.01
C SER A 12 -29.65 -32.90 -30.83
N LYS A 13 -30.74 -32.84 -30.04
CA LYS A 13 -30.81 -32.00 -28.83
C LYS A 13 -29.75 -32.38 -27.78
N SER A 14 -29.52 -33.68 -27.59
CA SER A 14 -28.49 -34.17 -26.66
C SER A 14 -27.08 -33.83 -27.13
N CYS A 15 -26.80 -33.94 -28.44
CA CYS A 15 -25.54 -33.55 -29.05
C CYS A 15 -25.32 -32.02 -28.97
N HIS A 16 -26.34 -31.21 -29.27
CA HIS A 16 -26.30 -29.76 -29.09
C HIS A 16 -26.08 -29.37 -27.63
N TRP A 17 -26.70 -30.06 -26.67
CA TRP A 17 -26.48 -29.83 -25.25
C TRP A 17 -25.05 -30.25 -24.80
N LEU A 18 -24.52 -31.37 -25.29
CA LEU A 18 -23.13 -31.80 -25.05
C LEU A 18 -22.09 -30.85 -25.68
N VAL A 19 -22.35 -30.34 -26.89
CA VAL A 19 -21.48 -29.35 -27.55
C VAL A 19 -21.59 -27.99 -26.86
N ALA A 20 -22.79 -27.58 -26.42
CA ALA A 20 -23.00 -26.35 -25.66
C ALA A 20 -22.34 -26.42 -24.28
N THR A 21 -22.40 -27.55 -23.57
CA THR A 21 -21.69 -27.77 -22.30
C THR A 21 -20.18 -27.80 -22.50
N ARG A 22 -19.67 -28.44 -23.56
CA ARG A 22 -18.24 -28.41 -23.93
C ARG A 22 -17.76 -27.00 -24.27
N THR A 23 -18.57 -26.22 -24.99
CA THR A 23 -18.26 -24.84 -25.37
C THR A 23 -18.30 -23.91 -24.15
N ARG A 24 -19.33 -24.03 -23.30
CA ARG A 24 -19.42 -23.31 -22.01
C ARG A 24 -18.23 -23.63 -21.11
N ARG A 25 -17.85 -24.91 -20.97
CA ARG A 25 -16.68 -25.33 -20.20
C ARG A 25 -15.39 -24.70 -20.73
N ARG A 26 -15.20 -24.64 -22.05
CA ARG A 26 -14.06 -23.96 -22.67
C ARG A 26 -14.02 -22.46 -22.35
N TRP A 27 -15.17 -21.78 -22.40
CA TRP A 27 -15.25 -20.37 -22.03
C TRP A 27 -14.97 -20.13 -20.56
N VAL A 28 -15.51 -20.96 -19.66
CA VAL A 28 -15.22 -20.88 -18.21
C VAL A 28 -13.71 -21.04 -17.96
N VAL A 29 -13.07 -22.04 -18.58
CA VAL A 29 -11.62 -22.23 -18.44
C VAL A 29 -10.84 -21.04 -18.98
N ARG A 30 -11.21 -20.50 -20.15
CA ARG A 30 -10.55 -19.31 -20.73
C ARG A 30 -10.69 -18.09 -19.82
N ILE A 31 -11.89 -17.83 -19.29
CA ILE A 31 -12.15 -16.73 -18.37
C ILE A 31 -11.31 -16.90 -17.09
N ALA A 32 -11.27 -18.11 -16.53
CA ALA A 32 -10.46 -18.39 -15.35
C ALA A 32 -8.96 -18.14 -15.59
N ILE A 33 -8.44 -18.59 -16.74
CA ILE A 33 -7.04 -18.33 -17.12
C ILE A 33 -6.78 -16.83 -17.25
N ILE A 34 -7.65 -16.09 -17.94
CA ILE A 34 -7.52 -14.63 -18.10
C ILE A 34 -7.58 -13.93 -16.73
N ALA A 35 -8.50 -14.34 -15.86
CA ALA A 35 -8.64 -13.77 -14.52
C ALA A 35 -7.39 -13.95 -13.65
N VAL A 36 -6.60 -15.00 -13.88
CA VAL A 36 -5.32 -15.22 -13.17
C VAL A 36 -4.15 -14.54 -13.87
N LEU A 37 -4.04 -14.65 -15.20
CA LEU A 37 -2.89 -14.13 -15.94
C LEU A 37 -2.92 -12.61 -16.09
N CYS A 38 -4.09 -12.00 -16.23
CA CYS A 38 -4.20 -10.56 -16.43
C CYS A 38 -3.62 -9.76 -15.24
N PRO A 39 -3.97 -10.06 -13.97
CA PRO A 39 -3.35 -9.37 -12.83
C PRO A 39 -1.85 -9.64 -12.67
N LEU A 40 -1.37 -10.85 -12.98
CA LEU A 40 0.05 -11.18 -12.95
C LEU A 40 0.84 -10.39 -14.00
N PHE A 41 0.32 -10.35 -15.23
CA PHE A 41 0.90 -9.55 -16.30
C PHE A 41 0.85 -8.07 -15.95
N LEU A 42 -0.27 -7.57 -15.43
CA LEU A 42 -0.41 -6.18 -15.02
C LEU A 42 0.56 -5.81 -13.90
N GLN A 43 0.74 -6.68 -12.89
CA GLN A 43 1.74 -6.47 -11.83
C GLN A 43 3.14 -6.40 -12.42
N TRP A 44 3.52 -7.34 -13.28
CA TRP A 44 4.82 -7.32 -13.93
C TRP A 44 5.00 -6.04 -14.78
N PHE A 45 3.99 -5.70 -15.59
CA PHE A 45 4.01 -4.52 -16.45
C PHE A 45 4.14 -3.22 -15.64
N LEU A 46 3.34 -3.06 -14.58
CA LEU A 46 3.41 -1.90 -13.70
C LEU A 46 4.72 -1.85 -12.92
N ALA A 47 5.24 -2.97 -12.44
CA ALA A 47 6.45 -2.98 -11.63
C ALA A 47 7.72 -2.75 -12.46
N TYR A 48 7.80 -3.28 -13.69
CA TYR A 48 9.04 -3.32 -14.47
C TYR A 48 9.04 -2.43 -15.71
N ILE A 49 7.88 -2.12 -16.31
CA ILE A 49 7.83 -1.37 -17.58
C ILE A 49 7.48 0.10 -17.35
N VAL A 50 6.33 0.37 -16.71
CA VAL A 50 5.86 1.75 -16.50
C VAL A 50 6.10 2.28 -15.09
N GLY A 51 6.56 1.43 -14.18
CA GLY A 51 6.66 1.73 -12.75
C GLY A 51 7.52 2.93 -12.41
N SER A 52 8.56 3.20 -13.21
CA SER A 52 9.45 4.36 -13.03
C SER A 52 8.89 5.67 -13.59
N ASP A 53 7.78 5.65 -14.33
CA ASP A 53 7.23 6.85 -14.95
C ASP A 53 6.76 7.87 -13.89
N ALA A 54 7.03 9.15 -14.16
CA ALA A 54 6.75 10.25 -13.24
C ALA A 54 5.24 10.53 -13.06
N ARG A 55 4.36 9.92 -13.86
CA ARG A 55 2.90 10.10 -13.72
C ARG A 55 2.28 9.17 -12.68
N LEU A 56 2.97 8.10 -12.32
CA LEU A 56 2.50 7.13 -11.33
C LEU A 56 2.89 7.51 -9.89
N LEU A 57 3.81 8.46 -9.71
CA LEU A 57 4.20 8.99 -8.41
C LEU A 57 4.10 10.53 -8.44
N PRO A 58 3.46 11.17 -7.44
CA PRO A 58 3.36 12.62 -7.34
C PRO A 58 4.71 13.35 -7.40
N PRO A 59 4.78 14.56 -7.98
CA PRO A 59 6.00 15.38 -8.00
C PRO A 59 6.60 15.56 -6.61
N GLU A 60 5.78 15.81 -5.60
CA GLU A 60 6.25 16.04 -4.23
C GLU A 60 6.98 14.83 -3.66
N LEU A 61 6.53 13.62 -3.97
CA LEU A 61 7.23 12.39 -3.57
C LEU A 61 8.44 12.08 -4.46
N LEU A 62 8.42 12.46 -5.74
CA LEU A 62 9.56 12.27 -6.65
C LEU A 62 10.73 13.19 -6.31
N THR A 63 10.46 14.44 -5.92
CA THR A 63 11.48 15.46 -5.65
C THR A 63 11.80 15.63 -4.17
N ALA A 64 11.11 14.90 -3.28
CA ALA A 64 11.37 14.92 -1.84
C ALA A 64 12.84 14.64 -1.54
N LYS A 65 13.38 15.38 -0.58
CA LYS A 65 14.72 15.19 -0.01
C LYS A 65 14.65 14.47 1.33
N ASN A 66 13.57 14.67 2.08
CA ASN A 66 13.40 14.14 3.43
C ASN A 66 11.98 13.58 3.58
N LEU A 67 11.86 12.26 3.40
CA LEU A 67 10.61 11.55 3.59
C LEU A 67 10.42 11.21 5.08
N LEU A 68 9.22 11.42 5.59
CA LEU A 68 8.76 10.91 6.88
C LEU A 68 7.63 9.90 6.68
N VAL A 69 7.77 8.72 7.28
CA VAL A 69 6.70 7.75 7.40
C VAL A 69 6.20 7.80 8.83
N VAL A 70 4.88 7.91 9.02
CA VAL A 70 4.25 7.98 10.34
C VAL A 70 3.30 6.81 10.52
N THR A 71 3.60 5.95 11.48
CA THR A 71 2.85 4.71 11.78
C THR A 71 2.50 4.61 13.27
N ALA A 72 1.67 3.63 13.64
CA ALA A 72 1.18 3.48 15.00
C ALA A 72 2.03 2.49 15.80
N HIS A 73 2.37 1.35 15.21
CA HIS A 73 3.07 0.24 15.88
C HIS A 73 4.25 -0.27 15.06
N PRO A 74 5.25 -0.90 15.70
CA PRO A 74 6.30 -1.60 14.98
C PRO A 74 5.70 -2.76 14.20
N ASP A 75 6.09 -2.93 12.92
CA ASP A 75 5.56 -3.86 11.89
C ASP A 75 4.67 -3.19 10.83
N ASP A 76 4.00 -2.10 11.16
CA ASP A 76 3.14 -1.35 10.23
C ASP A 76 3.91 -0.98 8.95
N GLU A 77 5.18 -0.56 9.09
CA GLU A 77 6.01 -0.06 7.99
C GLU A 77 6.25 -1.12 6.90
N CYS A 78 6.36 -2.38 7.28
CA CYS A 78 6.60 -3.47 6.34
C CYS A 78 5.32 -4.22 5.94
N LEU A 79 4.30 -4.23 6.80
CA LEU A 79 2.99 -4.80 6.45
C LEU A 79 2.22 -3.92 5.47
N PHE A 80 2.22 -2.60 5.67
CA PHE A 80 1.30 -1.71 4.96
C PHE A 80 1.98 -0.75 3.99
N PHE A 81 3.19 -0.30 4.31
CA PHE A 81 3.83 0.83 3.62
C PHE A 81 5.03 0.46 2.74
N SER A 82 5.47 -0.80 2.79
CA SER A 82 6.68 -1.25 2.09
C SER A 82 6.77 -0.84 0.62
N PRO A 83 5.75 -1.06 -0.24
CA PRO A 83 5.79 -0.58 -1.62
C PRO A 83 5.98 0.94 -1.72
N SER A 84 5.25 1.73 -0.93
CA SER A 84 5.38 3.19 -0.92
C SER A 84 6.74 3.68 -0.42
N ILE A 85 7.28 3.11 0.65
CA ILE A 85 8.59 3.47 1.20
C ILE A 85 9.66 3.21 0.15
N ILE A 86 9.79 1.97 -0.29
CA ILE A 86 10.85 1.56 -1.21
C ILE A 86 10.67 2.26 -2.57
N GLY A 87 9.43 2.41 -3.03
CA GLY A 87 9.12 3.04 -4.31
C GLY A 87 9.40 4.55 -4.37
N VAL A 88 9.49 5.23 -3.23
CA VAL A 88 9.96 6.61 -3.13
C VAL A 88 11.48 6.65 -2.96
N LEU A 89 12.02 5.90 -1.99
CA LEU A 89 13.46 5.90 -1.68
C LEU A 89 14.32 5.46 -2.87
N ASP A 90 13.84 4.52 -3.68
CA ASP A 90 14.60 4.03 -4.84
C ASP A 90 14.72 5.04 -5.99
N ARG A 91 13.74 5.96 -6.12
CA ARG A 91 13.66 6.90 -7.26
C ARG A 91 14.58 8.10 -7.11
N ASN A 92 14.97 8.44 -5.88
CA ASN A 92 15.91 9.52 -5.60
C ASN A 92 17.01 9.00 -4.66
N LYS A 93 18.23 8.74 -5.15
CA LYS A 93 19.31 8.21 -4.31
C LYS A 93 19.81 9.17 -3.22
N ASN A 94 19.44 10.46 -3.30
CA ASN A 94 19.81 11.47 -2.31
C ASN A 94 18.72 11.67 -1.25
N ILE A 95 17.56 11.02 -1.38
CA ILE A 95 16.48 11.15 -0.40
C ILE A 95 16.87 10.44 0.90
N LYS A 96 16.51 11.04 2.02
CA LYS A 96 16.64 10.44 3.35
C LYS A 96 15.26 10.07 3.86
N GLY A 97 15.06 8.77 4.11
CA GLY A 97 13.87 8.27 4.78
C GLY A 97 13.98 8.40 6.29
N GLY A 98 12.85 8.68 6.94
CA GLY A 98 12.68 8.54 8.38
C GLY A 98 11.35 7.85 8.71
N LEU A 99 11.30 7.19 9.85
CA LEU A 99 10.12 6.52 10.39
C LEU A 99 9.91 6.95 11.84
N VAL A 100 8.72 7.46 12.13
CA VAL A 100 8.24 7.67 13.50
C VAL A 100 7.07 6.73 13.73
N VAL A 101 7.21 5.90 14.76
CA VAL A 101 6.17 4.99 15.26
C VAL A 101 5.66 5.52 16.59
N MET A 102 4.36 5.80 16.68
CA MET A 102 3.78 6.51 17.82
C MET A 102 3.76 5.71 19.12
N SER A 103 3.81 4.38 19.02
CA SER A 103 3.86 3.47 20.16
C SER A 103 4.91 2.39 19.94
N THR A 104 5.44 1.85 21.04
CA THR A 104 6.33 0.69 21.03
C THR A 104 5.59 -0.63 20.80
N GLY A 105 4.24 -0.60 20.77
CA GLY A 105 3.44 -1.82 20.67
C GLY A 105 3.53 -2.68 21.93
N ASN A 106 3.65 -2.06 23.11
CA ASN A 106 3.92 -2.77 24.38
C ASN A 106 2.70 -3.46 25.01
N ASN A 107 1.61 -3.66 24.28
CA ASN A 107 0.38 -4.27 24.82
C ASN A 107 0.60 -5.69 25.40
N TYR A 108 1.66 -6.38 24.96
CA TYR A 108 2.08 -7.71 25.46
C TYR A 108 3.36 -7.68 26.30
N GLY A 109 3.87 -6.50 26.70
CA GLY A 109 5.13 -6.38 27.45
C GLY A 109 6.40 -6.55 26.61
N LEU A 110 6.30 -6.44 25.27
CA LEU A 110 7.40 -6.68 24.32
C LEU A 110 7.97 -5.40 23.68
N GLY A 111 7.62 -4.21 24.18
CA GLY A 111 7.96 -2.92 23.54
C GLY A 111 9.45 -2.70 23.31
N GLU A 112 10.30 -3.01 24.29
CA GLU A 112 11.76 -2.87 24.16
C GLU A 112 12.37 -3.84 23.14
N LEU A 113 11.80 -5.04 23.01
CA LEU A 113 12.20 -5.98 21.97
C LEU A 113 11.78 -5.44 20.60
N ARG A 114 10.53 -5.00 20.46
CA ARG A 114 9.97 -4.47 19.21
C ARG A 114 10.68 -3.21 18.72
N LYS A 115 11.20 -2.36 19.62
CA LYS A 115 12.11 -1.25 19.26
C LYS A 115 13.35 -1.74 18.52
N LYS A 116 13.99 -2.82 18.99
CA LYS A 116 15.19 -3.40 18.36
C LYS A 116 14.85 -4.05 17.02
N GLU A 117 13.75 -4.79 16.96
CA GLU A 117 13.23 -5.41 15.74
C GLU A 117 12.94 -4.36 14.65
N LEU A 118 12.32 -3.25 15.04
CA LEU A 118 12.02 -2.12 14.16
C LEU A 118 13.28 -1.55 13.49
N LEU A 119 14.39 -1.40 14.21
CA LEU A 119 15.64 -0.90 13.62
C LEU A 119 16.15 -1.82 12.51
N GLY A 120 16.03 -3.14 12.69
CA GLY A 120 16.35 -4.11 11.65
C GLY A 120 15.44 -3.99 10.43
N SER A 121 14.14 -3.75 10.65
CA SER A 121 13.18 -3.51 9.56
C SER A 121 13.49 -2.22 8.80
N CYS A 122 13.73 -1.11 9.50
CA CYS A 122 14.15 0.17 8.91
C CYS A 122 15.40 0.01 8.04
N ALA A 123 16.44 -0.65 8.56
CA ALA A 123 17.66 -0.91 7.82
C ALA A 123 17.40 -1.71 6.52
N ALA A 124 16.55 -2.74 6.59
CA ALA A 124 16.17 -3.52 5.41
C ALA A 124 15.41 -2.67 4.37
N LEU A 125 14.52 -1.77 4.81
CA LEU A 125 13.77 -0.86 3.94
C LEU A 125 14.60 0.30 3.38
N GLY A 126 15.87 0.43 3.76
CA GLY A 126 16.74 1.53 3.35
C GLY A 126 16.50 2.84 4.11
N ILE A 127 15.83 2.77 5.27
CA ILE A 127 15.67 3.89 6.19
C ILE A 127 16.89 3.92 7.13
N ASP A 128 17.49 5.10 7.26
CA ASP A 128 18.58 5.32 8.22
C ASP A 128 18.07 5.04 9.64
N THR A 129 18.75 4.15 10.36
CA THR A 129 18.37 3.77 11.73
C THR A 129 18.42 4.95 12.71
N THR A 130 19.20 6.00 12.42
CA THR A 130 19.20 7.24 13.21
C THR A 130 17.92 8.07 13.03
N ARG A 131 17.17 7.81 11.96
CA ARG A 131 15.86 8.39 11.67
C ARG A 131 14.72 7.38 11.84
N CYS A 132 14.92 6.32 12.62
CA CYS A 132 13.92 5.29 12.89
C CYS A 132 13.65 5.24 14.39
N VAL A 133 12.46 5.68 14.81
CA VAL A 133 12.12 5.84 16.23
C VAL A 133 10.75 5.24 16.53
N ALA A 134 10.68 4.42 17.58
CA ALA A 134 9.43 4.02 18.22
C ALA A 134 9.30 4.67 19.60
N LEU A 135 8.22 5.42 19.78
CA LEU A 135 7.96 6.25 20.94
C LEU A 135 7.24 5.46 22.02
N ASP A 136 7.58 5.75 23.28
CA ASP A 136 6.93 5.17 24.45
C ASP A 136 6.22 6.26 25.25
N HIS A 137 5.21 6.88 24.62
CA HIS A 137 4.46 7.96 25.24
C HIS A 137 3.33 7.38 26.11
N PRO A 138 3.15 7.81 27.38
CA PRO A 138 2.15 7.23 28.28
C PRO A 138 0.71 7.35 27.77
N ASP A 139 0.40 8.42 27.03
CA ASP A 139 -0.93 8.62 26.42
C ASP A 139 -1.12 7.91 25.07
N LEU A 140 -0.06 7.33 24.47
CA LEU A 140 -0.08 6.69 23.16
C LEU A 140 0.29 5.20 23.25
N GLN A 141 -0.17 4.54 24.31
CA GLN A 141 0.06 3.10 24.48
C GLN A 141 -0.84 2.30 23.54
N ASP A 142 -0.29 1.21 23.00
CA ASP A 142 -1.01 0.31 22.10
C ASP A 142 -2.22 -0.29 22.81
N ASN A 143 -3.40 0.20 22.43
CA ASN A 143 -4.67 -0.36 22.87
C ASN A 143 -5.69 -0.31 21.72
N PRO A 144 -6.16 -1.46 21.22
CA PRO A 144 -7.07 -1.51 20.07
C PRO A 144 -8.48 -0.95 20.37
N LYS A 145 -8.75 -0.53 21.61
CA LYS A 145 -10.05 -0.01 22.05
C LYS A 145 -10.02 1.47 22.42
N VAL A 146 -8.86 2.11 22.45
CA VAL A 146 -8.72 3.50 22.93
C VAL A 146 -8.29 4.40 21.78
N TRP A 147 -9.03 5.48 21.56
CA TRP A 147 -8.62 6.52 20.62
C TRP A 147 -7.48 7.35 21.22
N TRP A 148 -6.41 7.56 20.47
CA TRP A 148 -5.32 8.46 20.88
C TRP A 148 -5.69 9.91 20.57
N ASP A 149 -5.49 10.80 21.54
CA ASP A 149 -5.72 12.23 21.37
C ASP A 149 -4.73 12.84 20.36
N GLU A 150 -5.25 13.45 19.31
CA GLU A 150 -4.47 14.10 18.26
C GLU A 150 -3.57 15.20 18.82
N ASN A 151 -3.96 15.87 19.91
CA ASN A 151 -3.15 16.91 20.55
C ASN A 151 -1.87 16.36 21.21
N LYS A 152 -1.76 15.04 21.40
CA LYS A 152 -0.54 14.36 21.83
C LYS A 152 0.36 14.00 20.65
N ILE A 153 -0.24 13.67 19.49
CA ILE A 153 0.48 13.28 18.28
C ILE A 153 1.03 14.50 17.53
N LYS A 154 0.27 15.61 17.43
CA LYS A 154 0.66 16.80 16.67
C LYS A 154 1.98 17.43 17.12
N PRO A 155 2.28 17.59 18.44
CA PRO A 155 3.58 18.12 18.88
C PRO A 155 4.76 17.22 18.51
N ILE A 156 4.59 15.89 18.62
CA ILE A 156 5.58 14.90 18.20
C ILE A 156 5.84 15.02 16.69
N LEU A 157 4.77 15.08 15.90
CA LEU A 157 4.88 15.25 14.45
C LEU A 157 5.66 16.52 14.10
N LYS A 158 5.34 17.64 14.75
CA LYS A 158 6.06 18.90 14.57
C LYS A 158 7.54 18.77 14.89
N GLU A 159 7.88 18.17 16.03
CA GLU A 159 9.27 17.96 16.47
C GLU A 159 10.08 17.23 15.38
N TYR A 160 9.58 16.10 14.88
CA TYR A 160 10.31 15.30 13.88
C TYR A 160 10.31 15.93 12.49
N ILE A 161 9.26 16.69 12.12
CA ILE A 161 9.26 17.49 10.88
C ILE A 161 10.40 18.50 10.90
N GLU A 162 10.51 19.27 11.99
CA GLU A 162 11.55 20.31 12.13
C GLU A 162 12.94 19.70 12.29
N LYS A 163 13.07 18.65 13.12
CA LYS A 163 14.35 17.96 13.40
C LYS A 163 14.98 17.34 12.16
N TRP A 164 14.17 16.81 11.24
CA TRP A 164 14.65 16.10 10.06
C TRP A 164 14.40 16.85 8.74
N ASP A 165 13.98 18.12 8.82
CA ASP A 165 13.69 18.99 7.67
C ASP A 165 12.78 18.30 6.63
N ILE A 166 11.69 17.72 7.13
CA ILE A 166 10.79 16.87 6.35
C ILE A 166 10.06 17.69 5.29
N ASP A 167 10.04 17.21 4.05
CA ASP A 167 9.34 17.83 2.92
C ASP A 167 8.23 16.95 2.33
N ALA A 168 8.17 15.67 2.70
CA ALA A 168 7.05 14.78 2.37
C ALA A 168 6.70 13.81 3.51
N ILE A 169 5.41 13.51 3.68
CA ILE A 169 4.88 12.58 4.69
C ILE A 169 4.07 11.47 4.04
N ILE A 170 4.22 10.24 4.53
CA ILE A 170 3.35 9.09 4.21
C ILE A 170 2.75 8.52 5.49
N THR A 171 1.43 8.30 5.52
CA THR A 171 0.73 7.74 6.69
C THR A 171 -0.56 6.98 6.31
N PHE A 172 -1.36 6.60 7.29
CA PHE A 172 -2.65 5.95 7.11
C PHE A 172 -3.72 6.91 6.58
N ASP A 173 -4.72 6.38 5.89
CA ASP A 173 -5.98 7.08 5.66
C ASP A 173 -6.98 6.87 6.82
N ASP A 174 -8.17 7.45 6.70
CA ASP A 174 -9.24 7.41 7.71
C ASP A 174 -9.71 5.98 8.07
N GLY A 175 -9.42 5.00 7.20
CA GLY A 175 -9.72 3.59 7.41
C GLY A 175 -8.64 2.85 8.20
N GLY A 176 -7.44 3.41 8.38
CA GLY A 176 -6.37 2.81 9.18
C GLY A 176 -5.89 1.44 8.68
N VAL A 177 -6.08 1.15 7.38
CA VAL A 177 -5.90 -0.13 6.68
C VAL A 177 -6.82 -1.25 7.17
N SER A 178 -6.84 -1.54 8.47
CA SER A 178 -7.63 -2.61 9.11
C SER A 178 -8.79 -2.10 9.96
N GLY A 179 -8.98 -0.79 10.06
CA GLY A 179 -9.91 -0.17 11.01
C GLY A 179 -9.33 -0.01 12.43
N HIS A 180 -8.05 -0.32 12.63
CA HIS A 180 -7.41 -0.20 13.94
C HIS A 180 -7.48 1.25 14.45
N ILE A 181 -7.95 1.42 15.69
CA ILE A 181 -8.27 2.75 16.23
C ILE A 181 -7.04 3.66 16.32
N ASN A 182 -5.88 3.14 16.73
CA ASN A 182 -4.62 3.89 16.77
C ASN A 182 -4.17 4.35 15.38
N HIS A 183 -4.36 3.54 14.33
CA HIS A 183 -3.96 3.91 12.96
C HIS A 183 -4.82 5.09 12.47
N ARG A 184 -6.12 5.05 12.79
CA ARG A 184 -7.07 6.12 12.47
C ARG A 184 -6.78 7.39 13.27
N ALA A 185 -6.35 7.27 14.53
CA ALA A 185 -5.91 8.42 15.32
C ALA A 185 -4.64 9.08 14.76
N VAL A 186 -3.66 8.28 14.31
CA VAL A 186 -2.48 8.78 13.58
C VAL A 186 -2.92 9.51 12.30
N SER A 187 -3.81 8.91 11.52
CA SER A 187 -4.35 9.56 10.30
C SER A 187 -5.04 10.90 10.61
N SER A 188 -5.91 10.93 11.63
CA SER A 188 -6.61 12.14 12.07
C SER A 188 -5.62 13.24 12.46
N ALA A 189 -4.61 12.91 13.28
CA ALA A 189 -3.60 13.87 13.72
C ALA A 189 -2.78 14.46 12.56
N VAL A 190 -2.33 13.63 11.62
CA VAL A 190 -1.59 14.11 10.43
C VAL A 190 -2.50 14.98 9.55
N ASN A 191 -3.74 14.57 9.31
CA ASN A 191 -4.70 15.37 8.53
C ASN A 191 -4.98 16.72 9.18
N GLN A 192 -5.20 16.76 10.50
CA GLN A 192 -5.40 18.01 11.24
C GLN A 192 -4.16 18.89 11.18
N TYR A 193 -2.97 18.32 11.43
CA TYR A 193 -1.71 19.06 11.37
C TYR A 193 -1.51 19.73 10.01
N VAL A 194 -1.74 19.01 8.92
CA VAL A 194 -1.56 19.52 7.55
C VAL A 194 -2.57 20.62 7.22
N LYS A 195 -3.81 20.53 7.73
CA LYS A 195 -4.84 21.57 7.54
C LYS A 195 -4.57 22.82 8.38
N GLU A 196 -4.05 22.64 9.59
CA GLU A 196 -3.76 23.72 10.54
C GLU A 196 -2.47 24.50 10.16
N ASN A 197 -1.56 23.89 9.41
CA ASN A 197 -0.24 24.46 9.12
C ASN A 197 -0.02 24.67 7.62
N VAL A 198 -0.02 25.93 7.17
CA VAL A 198 0.20 26.30 5.75
C VAL A 198 1.54 25.81 5.19
N LYS A 199 2.56 25.71 6.04
CA LYS A 199 3.90 25.23 5.67
C LYS A 199 4.07 23.71 5.89
N ALA A 200 2.99 22.97 6.09
CA ALA A 200 3.08 21.53 6.31
C ALA A 200 3.68 20.82 5.08
N PRO A 201 4.49 19.76 5.29
CA PRO A 201 5.01 18.93 4.21
C PRO A 201 3.89 18.29 3.38
N ALA A 202 4.16 18.03 2.10
CA ALA A 202 3.21 17.34 1.24
C ALA A 202 2.91 15.95 1.78
N SER A 203 1.65 15.66 2.10
CA SER A 203 1.27 14.47 2.85
C SER A 203 0.39 13.53 2.02
N TYR A 204 0.69 12.24 2.10
CA TYR A 204 0.03 11.18 1.35
C TYR A 204 -0.42 10.05 2.27
N MET A 205 -1.55 9.46 1.96
CA MET A 205 -2.18 8.42 2.75
C MET A 205 -2.30 7.13 1.95
N VAL A 206 -1.92 6.00 2.54
CA VAL A 206 -2.19 4.66 1.97
C VAL A 206 -3.69 4.39 2.02
N VAL A 207 -4.27 4.02 0.88
CA VAL A 207 -5.71 3.80 0.74
C VAL A 207 -6.13 2.48 1.41
N SER A 208 -7.09 2.57 2.33
CA SER A 208 -7.78 1.43 2.94
C SER A 208 -8.74 0.78 1.97
N VAL A 209 -8.76 -0.55 1.95
CA VAL A 209 -9.71 -1.34 1.16
C VAL A 209 -10.46 -2.36 2.01
N ALA A 210 -11.64 -2.74 1.54
CA ALA A 210 -12.42 -3.82 2.14
C ALA A 210 -11.62 -5.13 2.22
N LEU A 211 -11.93 -5.97 3.21
CA LEU A 211 -11.20 -7.22 3.49
C LEU A 211 -11.01 -8.14 2.27
N PRO A 212 -12.01 -8.35 1.38
CA PRO A 212 -11.79 -9.17 0.18
C PRO A 212 -10.66 -8.61 -0.68
N ARG A 213 -10.72 -7.32 -1.02
CA ARG A 213 -9.70 -6.62 -1.82
C ARG A 213 -8.31 -6.68 -1.16
N LYS A 214 -8.27 -6.67 0.18
CA LYS A 214 -7.03 -6.74 0.96
C LYS A 214 -6.29 -8.07 0.77
N TYR A 215 -7.02 -9.19 0.72
CA TYR A 215 -6.46 -10.55 0.76
C TYR A 215 -6.61 -11.33 -0.55
N THR A 216 -7.09 -10.70 -1.62
CA THR A 216 -7.20 -11.31 -2.96
C THR A 216 -5.91 -11.23 -3.78
N PHE A 217 -4.75 -11.07 -3.14
CA PHE A 217 -3.46 -10.99 -3.81
C PHE A 217 -3.48 -9.90 -4.91
N LEU A 218 -3.13 -10.24 -6.15
CA LEU A 218 -3.10 -9.30 -7.27
C LEU A 218 -4.47 -9.08 -7.92
N LEU A 219 -5.52 -9.82 -7.57
CA LEU A 219 -6.83 -9.69 -8.24
C LEU A 219 -7.46 -8.29 -8.05
N ASP A 220 -7.04 -7.54 -7.03
CA ASP A 220 -7.48 -6.17 -6.82
C ASP A 220 -6.77 -5.15 -7.74
N LEU A 221 -5.61 -5.51 -8.29
CA LEU A 221 -4.77 -4.58 -9.06
C LEU A 221 -5.47 -4.02 -10.30
N PRO A 222 -6.19 -4.80 -11.13
CA PRO A 222 -6.93 -4.24 -12.26
C PRO A 222 -7.97 -3.19 -11.87
N LEU A 223 -8.67 -3.41 -10.74
CA LEU A 223 -9.66 -2.47 -10.23
C LEU A 223 -9.01 -1.16 -9.78
N THR A 224 -7.90 -1.24 -9.06
CA THR A 224 -7.13 -0.06 -8.63
C THR A 224 -6.52 0.68 -9.83
N ALA A 225 -5.90 -0.06 -10.77
CA ALA A 225 -5.23 0.48 -11.94
C ALA A 225 -6.18 1.19 -12.92
N LEU A 226 -7.48 0.86 -12.90
CA LEU A 226 -8.48 1.56 -13.70
C LEU A 226 -8.51 3.06 -13.41
N SER A 227 -8.32 3.45 -12.14
CA SER A 227 -8.26 4.86 -11.76
C SER A 227 -6.99 5.58 -12.24
N PHE A 228 -6.01 4.82 -12.72
CA PHE A 228 -4.75 5.30 -13.31
C PHE A 228 -4.65 5.03 -14.82
N LEU A 229 -5.71 4.52 -15.47
CA LEU A 229 -5.66 4.02 -16.85
C LEU A 229 -5.02 5.01 -17.83
N TRP A 230 -5.44 6.28 -17.79
CA TRP A 230 -4.87 7.31 -18.66
C TRP A 230 -3.39 7.59 -18.36
N ARG A 231 -2.98 7.56 -17.09
CA ARG A 231 -1.58 7.75 -16.70
C ARG A 231 -0.71 6.58 -17.18
N ILE A 232 -1.22 5.36 -17.06
CA ILE A 232 -0.57 4.13 -17.52
C ILE A 232 -0.42 4.16 -19.04
N LEU A 233 -1.50 4.42 -19.79
CA LEU A 233 -1.45 4.51 -21.25
C LEU A 233 -0.48 5.60 -21.72
N ALA A 234 -0.51 6.77 -21.09
CA ALA A 234 0.40 7.85 -21.42
C ALA A 234 1.87 7.48 -21.12
N ALA A 235 2.13 6.72 -20.04
CA ALA A 235 3.47 6.18 -19.73
C ALA A 235 3.99 5.21 -20.79
N VAL A 236 3.11 4.45 -21.44
CA VAL A 236 3.49 3.54 -22.54
C VAL A 236 3.93 4.30 -23.78
N PHE A 237 3.11 5.25 -24.23
CA PHE A 237 3.32 5.91 -25.52
C PHE A 237 4.22 7.13 -25.46
N PHE A 238 4.27 7.81 -24.31
CA PHE A 238 4.96 9.09 -24.15
C PHE A 238 5.72 9.15 -22.82
N PRO A 239 6.66 8.24 -22.53
CA PRO A 239 7.32 8.12 -21.22
C PRO A 239 7.90 9.45 -20.74
N SER A 240 7.71 9.75 -19.45
CA SER A 240 8.14 11.02 -18.86
C SER A 240 8.87 10.79 -17.55
N SER A 241 10.04 11.42 -17.45
CA SER A 241 10.78 11.56 -16.20
C SER A 241 10.41 12.84 -15.44
N SER A 242 9.72 13.77 -16.10
CA SER A 242 9.29 15.04 -15.52
C SER A 242 7.93 14.91 -14.88
N ALA A 243 7.85 15.32 -13.62
CA ALA A 243 6.62 15.30 -12.84
C ALA A 243 5.79 16.56 -13.10
N ASP A 244 4.51 16.37 -13.40
CA ASP A 244 3.55 17.46 -13.65
C ASP A 244 2.65 17.62 -12.40
N PRO A 245 2.47 18.85 -11.88
CA PRO A 245 1.59 19.13 -10.73
C PRO A 245 0.19 18.52 -10.84
N LYS A 246 -0.36 18.33 -12.05
CA LYS A 246 -1.68 17.69 -12.24
C LYS A 246 -1.76 16.26 -11.70
N TYR A 247 -0.62 15.61 -11.50
CA TYR A 247 -0.54 14.24 -10.97
C TYR A 247 -0.30 14.17 -9.46
N SER A 248 -0.27 15.31 -8.78
CA SER A 248 -0.04 15.45 -7.35
C SER A 248 -1.03 14.69 -6.45
N THR A 249 -2.25 14.42 -6.93
CA THR A 249 -3.35 13.94 -6.08
C THR A 249 -3.27 12.46 -5.68
N ARG A 250 -2.64 11.61 -6.49
CA ARG A 250 -2.65 10.15 -6.32
C ARG A 250 -1.37 9.50 -6.81
N ALA A 251 -1.00 8.39 -6.19
CA ALA A 251 0.12 7.53 -6.60
C ALA A 251 -0.32 6.07 -6.77
N LEU A 252 0.37 5.35 -7.64
CA LEU A 252 0.30 3.89 -7.73
C LEU A 252 1.72 3.34 -7.78
N VAL A 253 2.08 2.56 -6.77
CA VAL A 253 3.42 2.00 -6.61
C VAL A 253 3.32 0.48 -6.55
N ALA A 254 3.90 -0.19 -7.54
CA ALA A 254 3.95 -1.64 -7.61
C ALA A 254 5.37 -2.15 -7.27
N ASN A 255 5.44 -3.19 -6.44
CA ASN A 255 6.68 -3.84 -6.09
C ASN A 255 7.16 -4.76 -7.22
N THR A 256 8.45 -4.66 -7.54
CA THR A 256 9.17 -5.71 -8.24
C THR A 256 9.38 -6.90 -7.29
N TRP A 257 9.86 -8.01 -7.84
CA TRP A 257 10.26 -9.16 -7.02
C TRP A 257 11.36 -8.80 -6.03
N GLN A 258 12.33 -7.97 -6.45
CA GLN A 258 13.40 -7.50 -5.58
C GLN A 258 12.83 -6.69 -4.40
N ARG A 259 11.91 -5.75 -4.66
CA ARG A 259 11.25 -4.99 -3.59
C ARG A 259 10.43 -5.87 -2.66
N TYR A 260 9.71 -6.86 -3.21
CA TYR A 260 9.03 -7.87 -2.41
C TYR A 260 9.99 -8.62 -1.47
N THR A 261 11.17 -9.04 -1.95
CA THR A 261 12.16 -9.70 -1.08
C THR A 261 12.69 -8.78 0.01
N ILE A 262 12.84 -7.48 -0.27
CA ILE A 262 13.20 -6.48 0.75
C ILE A 262 12.09 -6.38 1.80
N THR A 263 10.83 -6.27 1.39
CA THR A 263 9.66 -6.28 2.30
C THR A 263 9.63 -7.52 3.18
N ARG A 264 9.91 -8.71 2.62
CA ARG A 264 10.00 -9.96 3.39
C ARG A 264 11.15 -9.96 4.39
N ARG A 265 12.32 -9.40 4.03
CA ARG A 265 13.47 -9.25 4.95
C ARG A 265 13.17 -8.25 6.07
N ALA A 266 12.51 -7.14 5.75
CA ALA A 266 12.08 -6.15 6.74
C ALA A 266 11.15 -6.79 7.77
N PHE A 267 10.12 -7.53 7.33
CA PHE A 267 9.22 -8.24 8.24
C PHE A 267 9.92 -9.38 9.01
N ALA A 268 10.94 -10.03 8.43
CA ALA A 268 11.72 -11.04 9.14
C ALA A 268 12.51 -10.49 10.34
N SER A 269 12.71 -9.17 10.43
CA SER A 269 13.27 -8.52 11.62
C SER A 269 12.29 -8.49 12.80
N HIS A 270 10.98 -8.60 12.56
CA HIS A 270 9.92 -8.62 13.59
C HIS A 270 9.64 -10.04 14.09
N GLY A 271 10.66 -10.69 14.66
CA GLY A 271 10.56 -12.07 15.15
C GLY A 271 9.42 -12.28 16.16
N SER A 272 9.20 -11.31 17.05
CA SER A 272 8.13 -11.33 18.05
C SER A 272 6.71 -11.23 17.48
N GLN A 273 6.59 -10.87 16.20
CA GLN A 273 5.31 -10.64 15.51
C GLN A 273 5.09 -11.61 14.34
N TYR A 274 6.00 -12.58 14.17
CA TYR A 274 6.04 -13.48 13.03
C TYR A 274 5.08 -14.67 13.18
N THR A 275 3.78 -14.40 13.28
CA THR A 275 2.72 -15.41 13.41
C THR A 275 2.27 -15.96 12.04
N TRP A 276 1.64 -17.15 12.02
CA TRP A 276 1.24 -17.82 10.78
C TRP A 276 0.31 -16.98 9.88
N ASP A 277 -0.59 -16.18 10.48
CA ASP A 277 -1.49 -15.29 9.75
C ASP A 277 -0.73 -14.15 9.08
N ARG A 278 0.37 -13.70 9.70
CA ARG A 278 1.28 -12.70 9.12
C ARG A 278 2.11 -13.28 7.98
N HIS A 279 2.52 -14.54 8.05
CA HIS A 279 3.10 -15.22 6.88
C HIS A 279 2.15 -15.22 5.70
N LEU A 280 0.88 -15.57 5.94
CA LEU A 280 -0.13 -15.56 4.90
C LEU A 280 -0.35 -14.14 4.36
N TYR A 281 -0.46 -13.14 5.24
CA TYR A 281 -0.56 -11.72 4.89
C TYR A 281 0.56 -11.31 3.93
N MET A 282 1.80 -11.67 4.23
CA MET A 282 2.98 -11.34 3.43
C MET A 282 3.03 -12.03 2.06
N VAL A 283 2.09 -12.91 1.76
CA VAL A 283 1.94 -13.54 0.44
C VAL A 283 0.72 -12.96 -0.27
N ILE A 284 -0.44 -12.94 0.39
CA ILE A 284 -1.72 -12.67 -0.27
C ILE A 284 -2.21 -11.24 -0.09
N SER A 285 -1.59 -10.42 0.76
CA SER A 285 -2.06 -9.05 0.95
C SER A 285 -1.60 -8.14 -0.18
N ARG A 286 -2.53 -7.40 -0.77
CA ARG A 286 -2.18 -6.43 -1.80
C ARG A 286 -1.18 -5.37 -1.34
N TYR A 287 -1.18 -5.00 -0.06
CA TYR A 287 -0.30 -3.97 0.50
C TYR A 287 1.19 -4.34 0.47
N VAL A 288 1.51 -5.62 0.25
CA VAL A 288 2.87 -6.13 0.10
C VAL A 288 3.33 -6.08 -1.37
N TRP A 289 2.38 -6.01 -2.30
CA TRP A 289 2.63 -6.05 -3.75
C TRP A 289 2.45 -4.70 -4.43
N PHE A 290 1.51 -3.88 -3.96
CA PHE A 290 1.30 -2.53 -4.47
C PHE A 290 0.52 -1.66 -3.48
N ASN A 291 0.84 -0.37 -3.46
CA ASN A 291 0.09 0.64 -2.74
C ASN A 291 -0.49 1.65 -3.74
N ASP A 292 -1.73 2.07 -3.51
CA ASP A 292 -2.23 3.34 -4.02
C ASP A 292 -2.29 4.36 -2.90
N LEU A 293 -1.84 5.58 -3.20
CA LEU A 293 -1.77 6.70 -2.28
C LEU A 293 -2.73 7.81 -2.72
N GLN A 294 -3.25 8.54 -1.75
CA GLN A 294 -4.01 9.77 -1.98
C GLN A 294 -3.41 10.94 -1.20
N LYS A 295 -3.37 12.13 -1.81
CA LYS A 295 -2.90 13.35 -1.13
C LYS A 295 -3.90 13.76 -0.04
N VAL A 296 -3.40 14.25 1.08
CA VAL A 296 -4.22 14.91 2.10
C VAL A 296 -4.85 16.17 1.49
N VAL A 297 -6.18 16.27 1.56
CA VAL A 297 -6.91 17.43 1.05
C VAL A 297 -6.84 18.56 2.08
N VAL A 298 -6.08 19.60 1.75
CA VAL A 298 -6.16 20.89 2.45
C VAL A 298 -7.36 21.61 1.87
N ASN A 299 -8.40 21.85 2.68
CA ASN A 299 -9.45 22.77 2.26
C ASN A 299 -8.82 24.16 2.24
N GLU A 300 -8.73 24.78 1.06
CA GLU A 300 -8.50 26.22 0.99
C GLU A 300 -9.66 26.88 1.74
N VAL A 301 -9.36 27.54 2.85
CA VAL A 301 -10.32 28.40 3.53
C VAL A 301 -10.65 29.50 2.51
N LYS A 302 -11.83 29.40 1.90
CA LYS A 302 -12.41 30.47 1.08
C LYS A 302 -12.69 31.70 1.92
#